data_AF-A0A645DRJ8-F1
#
_entry.id   AF-A0A645DRJ8-F1
#
_cell.length_a   1.000
_cell.length_b   1.000
_cell.length_c   1.000
_cell.angle_alpha   90.00
_cell.angle_beta   90.00
_cell.angle_gamma   90.00
#
_symmetry.space_group_name_H-M   'P 1'
#
loop_
_entity.id
_entity.type
_entity.pdbx_description
1 polymer ?
#
loop_
_entity_poly.entity_id
_entity_poly.type
_entity_poly.pdbx_seq_one_letter_code
_entity_poly.pdbx_strand_id
1 'polypeptide(L)'
;MRWFLHQPGFHTGEVDYGDNEIYFKFNSAIKDFYHKNSYLSENELKVIYYPIDIYNIKKIEKKDIESCYMIRKGHYKKFIHDENSILLDGKTHQEIASIFRRSKRFICYDDYTAYSIFSILCDCESIVVPDENTPLNTWYPNESDRFGIAYGLDEEQLEWARKTRHKVREHVISEHKKSEERVLLCLQEIEEYFKCHS
;
A
#
# COMPACT_ATOMS: atom_id res chain seq x y z
N MET A 1 -9.65 -23.72 2.37
CA MET A 1 -9.78 -22.24 2.25
C MET A 1 -8.64 -21.74 1.39
N ARG A 2 -8.90 -20.81 0.47
CA ARG A 2 -7.88 -20.21 -0.38
C ARG A 2 -8.04 -18.70 -0.44
N TRP A 3 -6.93 -17.98 -0.34
CA TRP A 3 -6.87 -16.53 -0.39
C TRP A 3 -6.15 -16.07 -1.67
N PHE A 4 -6.82 -15.26 -2.46
CA PHE A 4 -6.31 -14.77 -3.74
C PHE A 4 -5.75 -13.36 -3.59
N LEU A 5 -4.45 -13.22 -3.87
CA LEU A 5 -3.75 -11.92 -3.89
C LEU A 5 -3.72 -11.28 -5.30
N HIS A 6 -4.16 -12.04 -6.31
CA HIS A 6 -4.25 -11.59 -7.69
C HIS A 6 -5.38 -12.33 -8.41
N GLN A 7 -5.78 -11.83 -9.59
CA GLN A 7 -6.70 -12.55 -10.48
C GLN A 7 -6.15 -13.98 -10.76
N PRO A 8 -6.93 -15.04 -10.47
CA PRO A 8 -6.53 -16.40 -10.77
C PRO A 8 -6.16 -16.57 -12.26
N GLY A 9 -5.05 -17.27 -12.53
CA GLY A 9 -4.61 -17.59 -13.89
C GLY A 9 -3.99 -16.41 -14.65
N PHE A 10 -3.78 -15.26 -14.01
CA PHE A 10 -3.28 -14.07 -14.69
C PHE A 10 -1.92 -14.26 -15.40
N HIS A 11 -1.00 -15.02 -14.79
CA HIS A 11 0.34 -15.20 -15.34
C HIS A 11 0.45 -16.36 -16.34
N THR A 12 -0.31 -17.43 -16.14
CA THR A 12 -0.13 -18.69 -16.88
C THR A 12 -1.38 -19.12 -17.66
N GLY A 13 -2.53 -18.50 -17.40
CA GLY A 13 -3.83 -18.96 -17.89
C GLY A 13 -4.38 -20.19 -17.16
N GLU A 14 -3.58 -20.82 -16.28
CA GLU A 14 -3.91 -22.06 -15.59
C GLU A 14 -4.28 -21.78 -14.14
N VAL A 15 -5.35 -22.44 -13.66
CA VAL A 15 -5.76 -22.40 -12.24
C VAL A 15 -6.20 -23.79 -11.81
N ASP A 16 -5.60 -24.27 -10.74
CA ASP A 16 -5.95 -25.55 -10.13
C ASP A 16 -6.86 -25.33 -8.92
N TYR A 17 -8.18 -25.32 -9.12
CA TYR A 17 -9.16 -25.17 -8.04
C TYR A 17 -9.46 -26.52 -7.38
N GLY A 18 -9.59 -26.53 -6.06
CA GLY A 18 -10.11 -27.68 -5.34
C GLY A 18 -11.64 -27.65 -5.28
N ASP A 19 -12.26 -28.81 -5.10
CA ASP A 19 -13.69 -28.89 -4.78
C ASP A 19 -13.92 -28.61 -3.28
N ASN A 20 -15.10 -28.10 -2.94
CA ASN A 20 -15.51 -27.79 -1.56
C ASN A 20 -14.55 -26.79 -0.87
N GLU A 21 -14.08 -25.79 -1.60
CA GLU A 21 -13.28 -24.71 -1.06
C GLU A 21 -14.11 -23.43 -0.82
N ILE A 22 -13.76 -22.69 0.23
CA ILE A 22 -14.14 -21.29 0.40
C ILE A 22 -12.99 -20.38 -0.05
N TYR A 23 -13.33 -19.34 -0.81
CA TYR A 23 -12.42 -18.39 -1.43
C TYR A 23 -12.59 -16.99 -0.87
N PHE A 24 -11.47 -16.31 -0.65
CA PHE A 24 -11.44 -14.89 -0.30
C PHE A 24 -10.57 -14.12 -1.27
N LYS A 25 -11.03 -12.93 -1.66
CA LYS A 25 -10.25 -11.98 -2.47
C LYS A 25 -9.49 -11.03 -1.55
N PHE A 26 -8.26 -10.68 -1.90
CA PHE A 26 -7.51 -9.67 -1.16
C PHE A 26 -8.19 -8.30 -1.19
N ASN A 27 -8.74 -7.91 -2.33
CA ASN A 27 -9.43 -6.64 -2.52
C ASN A 27 -10.36 -6.68 -3.75
N SER A 28 -11.05 -5.57 -3.98
CA SER A 28 -12.00 -5.37 -5.09
C SER A 28 -11.38 -5.37 -6.48
N ALA A 29 -10.05 -5.25 -6.60
CA ALA A 29 -9.38 -5.30 -7.90
C ALA A 29 -9.41 -6.70 -8.52
N ILE A 30 -9.64 -7.73 -7.70
CA ILE A 30 -9.84 -9.11 -8.15
C ILE A 30 -11.31 -9.27 -8.53
N LYS A 31 -11.56 -9.65 -9.78
CA LYS A 31 -12.91 -9.86 -10.31
C LYS A 31 -13.50 -11.14 -9.73
N ASP A 32 -14.81 -11.15 -9.56
CA ASP A 32 -15.53 -12.34 -9.13
C ASP A 32 -15.35 -13.48 -10.14
N PHE A 33 -15.32 -14.70 -9.62
CA PHE A 33 -15.23 -15.92 -10.39
C PHE A 33 -15.99 -17.02 -9.68
N TYR A 34 -16.25 -18.10 -10.40
CA TYR A 34 -17.02 -19.23 -9.91
C TYR A 34 -16.25 -20.53 -10.14
N HIS A 35 -16.26 -21.40 -9.13
CA HIS A 35 -15.86 -22.80 -9.25
C HIS A 35 -16.95 -23.68 -8.65
N LYS A 36 -17.19 -24.83 -9.27
CA LYS A 36 -18.26 -25.74 -8.85
C LYS A 36 -18.02 -26.22 -7.42
N ASN A 37 -19.10 -26.36 -6.66
CA ASN A 37 -19.08 -26.82 -5.25
C ASN A 37 -18.22 -25.97 -4.31
N SER A 38 -17.78 -24.79 -4.72
CA SER A 38 -16.99 -23.86 -3.91
C SER A 38 -17.78 -22.58 -3.69
N TYR A 39 -17.40 -21.83 -2.66
CA TYR A 39 -18.02 -20.55 -2.32
C TYR A 39 -16.99 -19.43 -2.41
N LEU A 40 -17.32 -18.38 -3.17
CA LEU A 40 -16.57 -17.13 -3.14
C LEU A 40 -17.25 -16.19 -2.14
N SER A 41 -16.51 -15.80 -1.11
CA SER A 41 -16.98 -14.83 -0.12
C SER A 41 -17.31 -13.49 -0.79
N GLU A 42 -18.42 -12.89 -0.38
CA GLU A 42 -18.75 -11.50 -0.73
C GLU A 42 -17.82 -10.49 -0.03
N ASN A 43 -17.16 -10.92 1.05
CA ASN A 43 -16.25 -10.09 1.82
C ASN A 43 -14.80 -10.24 1.36
N GLU A 44 -14.08 -9.12 1.36
CA GLU A 44 -12.66 -9.09 1.05
C GLU A 44 -11.81 -9.38 2.30
N LEU A 45 -10.83 -10.26 2.16
CA LEU A 45 -9.80 -10.48 3.15
C LEU A 45 -8.59 -9.58 2.84
N LYS A 46 -8.75 -8.27 3.06
CA LYS A 46 -7.65 -7.30 2.98
C LYS A 46 -6.95 -7.19 4.33
N VAL A 47 -5.87 -7.95 4.49
CA VAL A 47 -5.00 -7.92 5.68
C VAL A 47 -3.72 -7.17 5.34
N ILE A 48 -3.50 -6.03 5.99
CA ILE A 48 -2.32 -5.21 5.78
C ILE A 48 -1.65 -4.86 7.11
N TYR A 49 -0.33 -4.88 7.10
CA TYR A 49 0.48 -4.49 8.24
C TYR A 49 1.42 -3.36 7.83
N TYR A 50 1.46 -2.34 8.69
CA TYR A 50 2.35 -1.20 8.54
C TYR A 50 3.22 -1.15 9.81
N PRO A 51 4.57 -1.18 9.68
CA PRO A 51 5.48 -1.20 10.83
C PRO A 51 5.59 0.19 11.48
N ILE A 52 4.51 0.64 12.13
CA ILE A 52 4.42 1.95 12.82
C ILE A 52 5.49 2.07 13.91
N ASP A 53 5.80 0.98 14.59
CA ASP A 53 6.87 0.89 15.58
C ASP A 53 8.24 1.29 15.02
N ILE A 54 8.48 1.01 13.73
CA ILE A 54 9.71 1.40 13.04
C ILE A 54 9.62 2.82 12.50
N TYR A 55 8.50 3.27 11.93
CA TYR A 55 8.42 4.53 11.18
C TYR A 55 7.81 5.72 11.95
N ASN A 56 7.14 5.51 13.07
CA ASN A 56 6.52 6.57 13.87
C ASN A 56 7.23 6.77 15.23
N ILE A 57 8.54 6.52 15.26
CA ILE A 57 9.38 6.79 16.43
C ILE A 57 9.53 8.32 16.56
N LYS A 58 9.09 8.86 17.70
CA LYS A 58 9.23 10.28 18.06
C LYS A 58 10.68 10.64 18.40
N LYS A 59 11.55 10.62 17.39
CA LYS A 59 12.93 11.07 17.49
C LYS A 59 13.10 12.27 16.58
N ILE A 60 13.36 13.43 17.18
CA ILE A 60 13.64 14.65 16.44
C ILE A 60 15.07 14.52 15.91
N GLU A 61 15.20 14.43 14.60
CA GLU A 61 16.49 14.42 13.90
C GLU A 61 16.61 15.66 13.01
N LYS A 62 17.83 16.16 12.84
CA LYS A 62 18.08 17.26 11.89
C LYS A 62 17.81 16.74 10.48
N LYS A 63 17.02 17.48 9.70
CA LYS A 63 16.74 17.20 8.29
C LYS A 63 17.92 17.63 7.41
N ASP A 64 18.98 16.85 7.40
CA ASP A 64 20.25 17.13 6.71
C ASP A 64 20.41 16.43 5.35
N ILE A 65 19.43 15.60 4.95
CA ILE A 65 19.34 15.01 3.62
C ILE A 65 18.27 15.77 2.84
N GLU A 66 18.64 16.35 1.70
CA GLU A 66 17.66 17.07 0.86
C GLU A 66 16.59 16.11 0.33
N SER A 67 17.01 14.97 -0.22
CA SER A 67 16.10 14.01 -0.85
C SER A 67 16.59 12.57 -0.77
N CYS A 68 15.64 11.64 -0.69
CA CYS A 68 15.86 10.22 -0.88
C CYS A 68 14.84 9.70 -1.91
N TYR A 69 15.12 8.54 -2.52
CA TYR A 69 14.27 8.03 -3.59
C TYR A 69 14.22 6.51 -3.68
N MET A 70 13.20 6.00 -4.35
CA MET A 70 12.94 4.58 -4.53
C MET A 70 12.35 4.33 -5.92
N ILE A 71 12.93 3.37 -6.67
CA ILE A 71 12.53 3.09 -8.06
C ILE A 71 11.51 1.95 -8.13
N ARG A 72 11.87 0.77 -7.60
CA ARG A 72 11.06 -0.47 -7.65
C ARG A 72 10.42 -0.76 -9.02
N LYS A 73 9.11 -0.57 -9.18
CA LYS A 73 8.39 -0.85 -10.44
C LYS A 73 8.54 0.28 -11.47
N GLY A 74 9.02 1.44 -11.08
CA GLY A 74 9.02 2.67 -11.87
C GLY A 74 10.22 2.92 -12.77
N HIS A 75 10.97 1.89 -13.17
CA HIS A 75 12.20 2.05 -13.98
C HIS A 75 11.97 2.75 -15.32
N TYR A 76 10.74 2.72 -15.84
CA TYR A 76 10.35 3.34 -17.10
C TYR A 76 10.07 4.85 -16.98
N LYS A 77 9.94 5.39 -15.77
CA LYS A 77 9.63 6.81 -15.55
C LYS A 77 10.87 7.67 -15.68
N LYS A 78 10.67 8.91 -16.13
CA LYS A 78 11.72 9.93 -16.12
C LYS A 78 12.17 10.21 -14.69
N PHE A 79 13.48 10.10 -14.44
CA PHE A 79 14.05 10.45 -13.15
C PHE A 79 14.07 11.97 -12.92
N ILE A 80 13.56 12.37 -11.76
CA ILE A 80 13.42 13.77 -11.33
C ILE A 80 14.13 14.04 -9.99
N HIS A 81 14.82 13.04 -9.46
CA HIS A 81 15.58 13.16 -8.22
C HIS A 81 16.94 13.83 -8.49
N ASP A 82 17.53 14.40 -7.46
CA ASP A 82 18.85 15.02 -7.54
C ASP A 82 19.95 13.94 -7.53
N GLU A 83 21.11 14.22 -8.13
CA GLU A 83 22.24 13.27 -8.14
C GLU A 83 22.72 12.87 -6.73
N ASN A 84 22.54 13.77 -5.76
CA ASN A 84 22.90 13.54 -4.36
C ASN A 84 21.79 12.84 -3.54
N SER A 85 20.65 12.51 -4.16
CA SER A 85 19.58 11.81 -3.46
C SER A 85 20.02 10.40 -3.05
N ILE A 86 19.57 9.94 -1.89
CA ILE A 86 19.91 8.59 -1.40
C ILE A 86 18.93 7.56 -1.97
N LEU A 87 19.44 6.55 -2.68
CA LEU A 87 18.67 5.40 -3.14
C LEU A 87 18.28 4.51 -1.95
N LEU A 88 17.00 4.16 -1.85
CA LEU A 88 16.45 3.33 -0.77
C LEU A 88 16.26 1.86 -1.14
N ASP A 89 16.27 1.52 -2.43
CA ASP A 89 16.07 0.13 -2.88
C ASP A 89 17.13 -0.81 -2.27
N GLY A 90 16.66 -1.97 -1.79
CA GLY A 90 17.49 -2.99 -1.15
C GLY A 90 17.84 -2.74 0.34
N LYS A 91 17.45 -1.60 0.92
CA LYS A 91 17.68 -1.30 2.34
C LYS A 91 16.64 -1.96 3.25
N THR A 92 17.02 -2.18 4.50
CA THR A 92 16.12 -2.66 5.56
C THR A 92 15.15 -1.57 6.02
N HIS A 93 14.04 -1.96 6.66
CA HIS A 93 13.08 -1.00 7.20
C HIS A 93 13.71 -0.03 8.21
N GLN A 94 14.65 -0.49 9.03
CA GLN A 94 15.37 0.33 10.02
C GLN A 94 16.24 1.38 9.34
N GLU A 95 17.00 1.00 8.32
CA GLU A 95 17.81 1.93 7.53
C GLU A 95 16.94 2.96 6.80
N ILE A 96 15.87 2.50 6.15
CA ILE A 96 14.93 3.38 5.44
C ILE A 96 14.30 4.38 6.42
N ALA A 97 13.83 3.93 7.58
CA ALA A 97 13.27 4.82 8.59
C ALA A 97 14.30 5.84 9.11
N SER A 98 15.56 5.43 9.30
CA SER A 98 16.63 6.36 9.68
C SER A 98 16.88 7.41 8.59
N ILE A 99 16.84 7.03 7.31
CA ILE A 99 17.02 7.97 6.20
C ILE A 99 15.82 8.92 6.09
N PHE A 100 14.59 8.41 6.21
CA PHE A 100 13.40 9.26 6.18
C PHE A 100 13.38 10.32 7.28
N ARG A 101 13.78 9.98 8.51
CA ARG A 101 13.84 10.98 9.60
C ARG A 101 14.80 12.13 9.33
N ARG A 102 15.83 11.88 8.53
CA ARG A 102 16.85 12.87 8.12
C ARG A 102 16.54 13.54 6.78
N SER A 103 15.65 12.97 5.98
CA SER A 103 15.30 13.46 4.65
C SER A 103 14.19 14.50 4.71
N LYS A 104 14.32 15.58 3.94
CA LYS A 104 13.23 16.54 3.73
C LYS A 104 12.15 15.96 2.83
N ARG A 105 12.54 15.32 1.73
CA ARG A 105 11.61 14.72 0.76
C ARG A 105 11.98 13.29 0.37
N PHE A 106 10.95 12.53 0.04
CA PHE A 106 10.99 11.19 -0.54
C PHE A 106 10.34 11.24 -1.92
N ILE A 107 11.09 10.81 -2.95
CA ILE A 107 10.63 10.74 -4.34
C ILE A 107 10.47 9.27 -4.72
N CYS A 108 9.27 8.83 -5.02
CA CYS A 108 9.00 7.45 -5.38
C CYS A 108 8.53 7.32 -6.82
N TYR A 109 9.15 6.39 -7.56
CA TYR A 109 8.75 6.05 -8.93
C TYR A 109 7.73 4.90 -8.98
N ASP A 110 7.44 4.26 -7.84
CA ASP A 110 6.39 3.25 -7.70
C ASP A 110 5.07 3.92 -7.29
N ASP A 111 4.06 3.86 -8.17
CA ASP A 111 2.75 4.46 -7.94
C ASP A 111 2.02 3.88 -6.73
N TYR A 112 2.26 2.61 -6.42
CA TYR A 112 1.52 1.85 -5.43
C TYR A 112 2.47 1.29 -4.39
N THR A 113 2.78 2.11 -3.39
CA THR A 113 3.80 1.80 -2.38
C THR A 113 3.39 2.27 -0.98
N ALA A 114 3.57 1.39 0.01
CA ALA A 114 3.40 1.76 1.42
C ALA A 114 4.52 2.69 1.92
N TYR A 115 5.65 2.79 1.20
CA TYR A 115 6.77 3.65 1.61
C TYR A 115 6.43 5.13 1.61
N SER A 116 5.44 5.56 0.82
CA SER A 116 4.91 6.93 0.87
C SER A 116 4.28 7.23 2.24
N ILE A 117 3.49 6.31 2.77
CA ILE A 117 2.93 6.41 4.12
C ILE A 117 4.05 6.44 5.17
N PHE A 118 5.05 5.57 5.01
CA PHE A 118 6.17 5.45 5.94
C PHE A 118 7.02 6.72 6.02
N SER A 119 7.27 7.39 4.89
CA SER A 119 8.02 8.64 4.88
C SER A 119 7.26 9.74 5.64
N ILE A 120 5.94 9.81 5.47
CA ILE A 120 5.09 10.81 6.15
C ILE A 120 5.09 10.59 7.66
N LEU A 121 5.03 9.34 8.12
CA LEU A 121 5.16 8.98 9.55
C LEU A 121 6.52 9.40 10.14
N CYS A 122 7.56 9.48 9.32
CA CYS A 122 8.90 9.96 9.66
C CYS A 122 9.10 11.48 9.45
N ASP A 123 8.03 12.25 9.23
CA ASP A 123 8.08 13.68 8.94
C ASP A 123 8.87 14.02 7.65
N CYS A 124 8.86 13.13 6.67
CA CYS A 124 9.46 13.32 5.34
C CYS A 124 8.35 13.52 4.31
N GLU A 125 8.41 14.61 3.53
CA GLU A 125 7.45 14.86 2.45
C GLU A 125 7.45 13.69 1.47
N SER A 126 6.28 13.23 1.03
CA SER A 126 6.14 12.12 0.09
C SER A 126 5.66 12.61 -1.27
N ILE A 127 6.41 12.28 -2.31
CA ILE A 127 6.06 12.58 -3.69
C ILE A 127 6.11 11.30 -4.49
N VAL A 128 5.01 10.98 -5.16
CA VAL A 128 4.95 9.92 -6.17
C VAL A 128 5.07 10.56 -7.54
N VAL A 129 5.99 10.04 -8.36
CA VAL A 129 6.18 10.50 -9.74
C VAL A 129 5.07 9.91 -10.59
N PRO A 130 4.21 10.75 -11.21
CA PRO A 130 3.09 10.27 -12.01
C PRO A 130 3.51 9.35 -13.15
N ASP A 131 2.68 8.36 -13.44
CA ASP A 131 2.71 7.65 -14.72
C ASP A 131 1.92 8.47 -15.75
N GLU A 132 2.47 8.59 -16.97
CA GLU A 132 1.81 9.26 -18.09
C GLU A 132 0.42 8.68 -18.40
N ASN A 133 0.23 7.38 -18.12
CA ASN A 133 -1.03 6.68 -18.40
C ASN A 133 -1.99 6.64 -17.20
N THR A 134 -1.60 7.17 -16.05
CA THR A 134 -2.42 7.12 -14.82
C THR A 134 -2.75 8.53 -14.34
N PRO A 135 -3.90 9.11 -14.73
CA PRO A 135 -4.31 10.40 -14.20
C PRO A 135 -4.68 10.32 -12.71
N LEU A 136 -4.50 11.44 -11.99
CA LEU A 136 -4.72 11.54 -10.54
C LEU A 136 -6.08 10.98 -10.07
N ASN A 137 -7.16 11.22 -10.81
CA ASN A 137 -8.51 10.74 -10.46
C ASN A 137 -8.66 9.21 -10.52
N THR A 138 -7.78 8.53 -11.25
CA THR A 138 -7.71 7.06 -11.32
C THR A 138 -6.65 6.48 -10.39
N TRP A 139 -5.60 7.25 -10.11
CA TRP A 139 -4.59 6.89 -9.13
C TRP A 139 -5.13 7.07 -7.71
N TYR A 140 -5.37 5.95 -7.01
CA TYR A 140 -6.02 5.91 -5.70
C TYR A 140 -7.32 6.75 -5.66
N PRO A 141 -8.43 6.22 -6.23
CA PRO A 141 -9.67 7.00 -6.36
C PRO A 141 -10.28 7.41 -5.01
N ASN A 142 -9.98 6.68 -3.94
CA ASN A 142 -10.32 7.08 -2.58
C ASN A 142 -9.27 8.06 -2.05
N GLU A 143 -9.69 9.28 -1.73
CA GLU A 143 -8.80 10.34 -1.23
C GLU A 143 -8.01 9.93 0.02
N SER A 144 -8.60 9.10 0.88
CA SER A 144 -7.94 8.69 2.12
C SER A 144 -6.68 7.86 1.91
N ASP A 145 -6.58 7.16 0.77
CA ASP A 145 -5.39 6.42 0.37
C ASP A 145 -4.25 7.34 -0.09
N ARG A 146 -4.54 8.64 -0.32
CA ARG A 146 -3.61 9.66 -0.82
C ARG A 146 -3.23 10.71 0.22
N PHE A 147 -3.71 10.59 1.45
CA PHE A 147 -3.40 11.58 2.47
C PHE A 147 -1.89 11.74 2.65
N GLY A 148 -1.42 12.99 2.65
CA GLY A 148 -0.02 13.34 2.81
C GLY A 148 0.90 13.02 1.61
N ILE A 149 0.34 12.55 0.49
CA ILE A 149 1.11 12.20 -0.72
C ILE A 149 0.84 13.22 -1.81
N ALA A 150 1.90 13.79 -2.37
CA ALA A 150 1.82 14.61 -3.58
C ALA A 150 1.95 13.74 -4.83
N TYR A 151 1.08 13.95 -5.82
CA TYR A 151 1.18 13.31 -7.13
C TYR A 151 1.93 14.24 -8.09
N GLY A 152 3.24 14.06 -8.21
CA GLY A 152 4.11 14.98 -8.95
C GLY A 152 4.57 16.18 -8.13
N LEU A 153 5.12 17.17 -8.83
CA LEU A 153 5.77 18.35 -8.25
C LEU A 153 4.92 19.62 -8.31
N ASP A 154 3.68 19.52 -8.76
CA ASP A 154 2.79 20.66 -8.89
C ASP A 154 2.45 21.24 -7.50
N GLU A 155 2.45 22.56 -7.36
CA GLU A 155 2.27 23.22 -6.06
C GLU A 155 0.92 22.88 -5.41
N GLU A 156 -0.13 22.67 -6.21
CA GLU A 156 -1.43 22.22 -5.72
C GLU A 156 -1.33 20.85 -5.03
N GLN A 157 -0.56 19.92 -5.59
CA GLN A 157 -0.37 18.58 -5.03
C GLN A 157 0.53 18.60 -3.79
N LEU A 158 1.58 19.43 -3.80
CA LEU A 158 2.42 19.65 -2.61
C LEU A 158 1.61 20.24 -1.46
N GLU A 159 0.75 21.22 -1.74
CA GLU A 159 -0.10 21.85 -0.74
C GLU A 159 -1.19 20.90 -0.22
N TRP A 160 -1.78 20.07 -1.09
CA TRP A 160 -2.68 18.98 -0.68
C TRP A 160 -2.00 18.03 0.30
N ALA A 161 -0.79 17.58 -0.03
CA ALA A 161 0.00 16.68 0.81
C ALA A 161 0.27 17.33 2.19
N ARG A 162 0.73 18.59 2.23
CA ARG A 162 0.95 19.32 3.49
C ARG A 162 -0.32 19.46 4.32
N LYS A 163 -1.45 19.77 3.71
CA LYS A 163 -2.75 19.91 4.40
C LYS A 163 -3.27 18.59 4.94
N THR A 164 -3.02 17.47 4.28
CA THR A 164 -3.62 16.17 4.63
C THR A 164 -2.70 15.24 5.41
N ARG A 165 -1.40 15.53 5.51
CA ARG A 165 -0.41 14.68 6.20
C ARG A 165 -0.78 14.27 7.62
N HIS A 166 -1.45 15.13 8.37
CA HIS A 166 -1.84 14.87 9.75
C HIS A 166 -2.86 13.72 9.87
N LYS A 167 -3.58 13.40 8.78
CA LYS A 167 -4.58 12.32 8.71
C LYS A 167 -3.96 10.94 8.52
N VAL A 168 -2.70 10.86 8.08
CA VAL A 168 -2.05 9.58 7.71
C VAL A 168 -1.99 8.62 8.89
N ARG A 169 -1.63 9.10 10.08
CA ARG A 169 -1.54 8.24 11.26
C ARG A 169 -2.88 7.61 11.62
N GLU A 170 -3.96 8.39 11.57
CA GLU A 170 -5.31 7.90 11.85
C GLU A 170 -5.77 6.90 10.78
N HIS A 171 -5.50 7.19 9.50
CA HIS A 171 -5.78 6.26 8.40
C HIS A 171 -5.08 4.91 8.61
N VAL A 172 -3.79 4.91 8.97
CA VAL A 172 -3.01 3.69 9.23
C VAL A 172 -3.62 2.89 10.40
N ILE A 173 -3.97 3.54 11.51
CA ILE A 173 -4.62 2.88 12.65
C ILE A 173 -5.98 2.28 12.24
N SER A 174 -6.76 3.02 11.45
CA SER A 174 -8.03 2.54 10.91
C SER A 174 -7.84 1.30 10.02
N GLU A 175 -6.84 1.29 9.14
CA GLU A 175 -6.54 0.14 8.29
C GLU A 175 -6.07 -1.10 9.07
N HIS A 176 -5.33 -0.93 10.17
CA HIS A 176 -5.00 -2.04 11.09
C HIS A 176 -6.26 -2.60 11.74
N LYS A 177 -7.14 -1.74 12.27
CA LYS A 177 -8.42 -2.18 12.87
C LYS A 177 -9.30 -2.92 11.87
N LYS A 178 -9.42 -2.40 10.64
CA LYS A 178 -10.16 -3.10 9.57
C LYS A 178 -9.54 -4.45 9.22
N SER A 179 -8.22 -4.58 9.28
CA SER A 179 -7.55 -5.85 9.06
C SER A 179 -7.93 -6.88 10.12
N GLU A 180 -7.98 -6.47 11.40
CA GLU A 180 -8.46 -7.33 12.49
C GLU A 180 -9.93 -7.74 12.30
N GLU A 181 -10.82 -6.78 12.01
CA GLU A 181 -12.25 -7.02 11.76
C GLU A 181 -12.48 -7.99 10.59
N ARG A 182 -11.75 -7.82 9.49
CA ARG A 182 -11.83 -8.72 8.32
C ARG A 182 -11.35 -10.13 8.62
N VAL A 183 -10.32 -10.28 9.46
CA VAL A 183 -9.85 -11.61 9.90
C VAL A 183 -10.92 -12.29 10.74
N LEU A 184 -11.55 -11.57 11.68
CA LEU A 184 -12.63 -12.12 12.49
C LEU A 184 -13.82 -12.58 11.65
N LEU A 185 -14.24 -11.76 10.68
CA LEU A 185 -15.32 -12.10 9.76
C LEU A 185 -14.98 -13.32 8.89
N CYS A 186 -13.75 -13.38 8.36
CA CYS A 186 -13.25 -14.53 7.59
C CYS A 186 -13.28 -15.82 8.42
N LEU A 187 -12.87 -15.77 9.70
CA LEU A 187 -12.93 -16.94 10.59
C LEU A 187 -14.37 -17.43 10.81
N GLN A 188 -15.33 -16.51 10.95
CA GLN A 188 -16.76 -16.84 11.07
C GLN A 188 -17.27 -17.52 9.80
N GLU A 189 -17.00 -16.95 8.62
CA GLU A 189 -17.41 -17.54 7.34
C GLU A 189 -16.79 -18.92 7.08
N ILE A 190 -15.52 -19.11 7.42
CA ILE A 190 -14.85 -20.41 7.34
C ILE A 190 -15.54 -21.43 8.23
N GLU A 191 -15.84 -21.05 9.48
CA GLU A 191 -16.49 -21.94 10.44
C GLU A 191 -17.91 -22.33 9.97
N GLU A 192 -18.69 -21.37 9.49
CA GLU A 192 -20.04 -21.61 8.94
C GLU A 192 -19.98 -22.51 7.71
N TYR A 193 -19.09 -22.22 6.77
CA TYR A 193 -18.93 -23.01 5.55
C TYR A 193 -18.62 -24.47 5.85
N PHE A 194 -17.63 -24.75 6.70
CA PHE A 194 -17.23 -26.12 6.97
C PHE A 194 -18.19 -26.86 7.92
N LYS A 195 -18.97 -26.18 8.77
CA LYS A 195 -20.05 -26.83 9.54
C LYS A 195 -21.21 -27.30 8.66
N CYS A 196 -21.53 -26.56 7.60
CA CYS A 196 -22.64 -26.90 6.71
C CYS A 196 -22.25 -27.92 5.62
N HIS A 197 -20.96 -28.15 5.40
CA HIS A 197 -20.42 -29.01 4.34
C HIS A 197 -19.60 -30.20 4.88
N SER A 198 -19.68 -30.47 6.19
CA SER A 198 -19.09 -31.64 6.88
C SER A 198 -20.08 -32.80 7.03
#